data_AF-A0A948QXX1-F1
#
_entry.id   AF-A0A948QXX1-F1
#
_cell.length_a   1.000
_cell.length_b   1.000
_cell.length_c   1.000
_cell.angle_alpha   90.00
_cell.angle_beta   90.00
_cell.angle_gamma   90.00
#
_symmetry.space_group_name_H-M   'P 1'
#
loop_
_entity.id
_entity.type
_entity.pdbx_description
1 polymer ?
#
loop_
_entity_poly.entity_id
_entity_poly.type
_entity_poly.pdbx_seq_one_letter_code
_entity_poly.pdbx_strand_id
1 'polypeptide(L)'
;MQKPCCGEEPEETFPKKSAEEIKEEVKMRYGKFAEEGGSAEGCCPLVGEKTESFALEHGLYSQEDLALIPKLAINLSRGCGNPTSFADIQPGEAVADFGCGGGIDLVLAAHKVGPTGKVIGIDFALHMQER
;
A
#
# COMPACT_ATOMS: atom_id res chain seq x y z
N MET A 1 -20.60 9.01 -48.45
CA MET A 1 -21.00 9.67 -47.20
C MET A 1 -20.14 9.10 -46.09
N GLN A 2 -19.28 9.94 -45.51
CA GLN A 2 -18.25 9.57 -44.55
C GLN A 2 -18.88 9.46 -43.15
N LYS A 3 -18.70 8.33 -42.48
CA LYS A 3 -19.13 8.18 -41.07
C LYS A 3 -18.32 9.15 -40.19
N PRO A 4 -18.93 9.87 -39.25
CA PRO A 4 -18.18 10.68 -38.30
C PRO A 4 -17.31 9.80 -37.40
N CYS A 5 -16.10 10.29 -37.08
CA CYS A 5 -15.07 9.61 -36.29
C CYS A 5 -15.44 9.38 -34.81
N CYS A 6 -16.53 9.94 -34.33
CA CYS A 6 -16.95 9.87 -32.94
C CYS A 6 -18.26 9.09 -32.87
N GLY A 7 -18.17 7.79 -32.56
CA GLY A 7 -19.30 7.08 -31.96
C GLY A 7 -19.60 7.69 -30.61
N GLU A 8 -20.84 7.58 -30.14
CA GLU A 8 -21.21 7.92 -28.77
C GLU A 8 -20.22 7.20 -27.83
N GLU A 9 -19.52 7.96 -26.99
CA GLU A 9 -18.70 7.37 -25.94
C GLU A 9 -19.64 6.47 -25.11
N PRO A 10 -19.28 5.20 -24.85
CA PRO A 10 -20.09 4.36 -24.00
C PRO A 10 -20.24 5.12 -22.68
N GLU A 11 -21.47 5.42 -22.30
CA GLU A 11 -21.79 6.02 -21.02
C GLU A 11 -21.34 5.02 -19.95
N GLU A 12 -20.10 5.14 -19.48
CA GLU A 12 -19.56 4.33 -18.40
C GLU A 12 -20.37 4.69 -17.16
N THR A 13 -21.45 3.94 -16.93
CA THR A 13 -22.23 4.03 -15.71
C THR A 13 -21.42 3.38 -14.60
N PHE A 14 -20.40 4.08 -14.10
CA PHE A 14 -19.83 3.76 -12.81
C PHE A 14 -20.97 3.82 -11.79
N PRO A 15 -21.22 2.75 -11.01
CA PRO A 15 -22.24 2.80 -9.98
C PRO A 15 -21.93 3.97 -9.06
N LYS A 16 -22.84 4.95 -9.00
CA LYS A 16 -22.72 6.13 -8.13
C LYS A 16 -22.87 5.67 -6.68
N LYS A 17 -21.76 5.22 -6.09
CA LYS A 17 -21.64 4.97 -4.66
C LYS A 17 -21.41 6.29 -3.94
N SER A 18 -22.01 6.43 -2.77
CA SER A 18 -21.70 7.52 -1.84
C SER A 18 -20.27 7.39 -1.32
N ALA A 19 -19.72 8.49 -0.81
CA ALA A 19 -18.39 8.48 -0.21
C ALA A 19 -18.27 7.48 0.95
N GLU A 20 -19.35 7.29 1.73
CA GLU A 20 -19.36 6.34 2.84
C GLU A 20 -19.38 4.89 2.36
N GLU A 21 -20.12 4.58 1.30
CA GLU A 21 -20.10 3.24 0.69
C GLU A 21 -18.72 2.90 0.11
N ILE A 22 -18.05 3.87 -0.52
CA ILE A 22 -16.69 3.68 -1.05
C ILE A 22 -15.71 3.42 0.10
N LYS A 23 -15.77 4.21 1.18
CA LYS A 23 -14.92 4.02 2.36
C LYS A 23 -15.12 2.64 2.98
N GLU A 24 -16.37 2.20 3.12
CA GLU A 24 -16.68 0.91 3.73
C GLU A 24 -16.17 -0.26 2.87
N GLU A 25 -16.31 -0.15 1.55
CA GLU A 25 -15.77 -1.15 0.63
C GLU A 25 -14.23 -1.21 0.67
N VAL A 26 -13.56 -0.05 0.72
CA VAL A 26 -12.09 0.02 0.87
C VAL A 26 -11.67 -0.62 2.19
N LYS A 27 -12.33 -0.26 3.31
CA LYS A 27 -12.07 -0.88 4.63
C LYS A 27 -12.22 -2.38 4.59
N MET A 28 -13.33 -2.88 4.07
CA MET A 28 -13.61 -4.31 3.99
C MET A 28 -12.54 -5.02 3.16
N ARG A 29 -12.16 -4.46 2.01
CA ARG A 29 -11.19 -5.08 1.10
C ARG A 29 -9.81 -5.19 1.75
N TYR A 30 -9.30 -4.12 2.34
CA TYR A 30 -7.99 -4.13 3.01
C TYR A 30 -8.03 -4.93 4.32
N GLY A 31 -9.12 -4.82 5.08
CA GLY A 31 -9.30 -5.57 6.32
C GLY A 31 -9.29 -7.07 6.09
N LYS A 32 -10.07 -7.56 5.13
CA LYS A 32 -10.09 -8.98 4.76
C LYS A 32 -8.73 -9.48 4.29
N PHE A 33 -8.04 -8.69 3.47
CA PHE A 33 -6.67 -9.02 3.03
C PHE A 33 -5.70 -9.15 4.22
N ALA A 34 -5.81 -8.28 5.22
CA ALA A 34 -5.05 -8.36 6.46
C ALA A 34 -5.36 -9.61 7.27
N GLU A 35 -6.65 -9.96 7.36
CA GLU A 35 -7.11 -11.13 8.10
C GLU A 35 -6.60 -12.45 7.53
N GLU A 36 -6.51 -12.51 6.20
CA GLU A 36 -5.96 -13.65 5.46
C GLU A 36 -4.43 -13.73 5.54
N GLY A 37 -3.77 -12.72 6.14
CA GLY A 37 -2.32 -12.65 6.27
C GLY A 37 -1.61 -12.24 4.98
N GLY A 38 -2.35 -11.60 4.07
CA GLY A 38 -1.92 -11.29 2.71
C GLY A 38 -2.51 -12.25 1.67
N SER A 39 -2.28 -11.94 0.41
CA SER A 39 -2.73 -12.75 -0.73
C SER A 39 -1.80 -12.52 -1.91
N ALA A 40 -1.56 -13.58 -2.68
CA ALA A 40 -0.84 -13.50 -3.95
C ALA A 40 -1.60 -12.75 -5.06
N GLU A 41 -2.85 -12.37 -4.80
CA GLU A 41 -3.63 -11.51 -5.69
C GLU A 41 -3.29 -10.04 -5.39
N GLY A 42 -2.54 -9.40 -6.30
CA GLY A 42 -2.11 -8.01 -6.19
C GLY A 42 -3.28 -7.01 -6.06
N CYS A 43 -3.00 -5.85 -5.46
CA CYS A 43 -3.97 -4.74 -5.39
C CYS A 43 -4.23 -4.12 -6.75
N CYS A 44 -3.17 -4.05 -7.56
CA CYS A 44 -3.22 -3.61 -8.94
C CYS A 44 -3.34 -4.83 -9.86
N PRO A 45 -4.17 -4.78 -10.90
CA PRO A 45 -4.20 -5.79 -11.95
C PRO A 45 -2.96 -5.61 -12.84
N LEU A 46 -1.77 -5.86 -12.28
CA LEU A 46 -0.56 -6.00 -13.06
C LEU A 46 -0.35 -7.49 -13.30
N VAL A 47 -0.16 -7.81 -14.58
CA VAL A 47 -0.08 -9.16 -15.12
C VAL A 47 1.26 -9.76 -14.65
N GLY A 48 1.23 -10.76 -13.77
CA GLY A 48 2.45 -11.34 -13.19
C GLY A 48 2.17 -12.63 -12.41
N GLU A 49 3.22 -13.45 -12.23
CA GLU A 49 3.15 -14.68 -11.42
C GLU A 49 2.81 -14.35 -9.96
N LYS A 50 2.26 -15.33 -9.24
CA LYS A 50 1.90 -15.22 -7.81
C LYS A 50 3.15 -14.99 -6.96
N THR A 51 3.51 -13.74 -6.71
CA THR A 51 4.61 -13.37 -5.82
C THR A 51 4.08 -13.08 -4.40
N GLU A 52 4.94 -13.20 -3.39
CA GLU A 52 4.57 -12.96 -1.99
C GLU A 52 4.17 -11.49 -1.73
N SER A 53 4.73 -10.55 -2.51
CA SER A 53 4.28 -9.16 -2.54
C SER A 53 4.77 -8.39 -3.77
N PHE A 54 4.06 -7.31 -4.12
CA PHE A 54 4.44 -6.38 -5.19
C PHE A 54 5.83 -5.79 -4.96
N ALA A 55 6.16 -5.49 -3.70
CA ALA A 55 7.41 -4.88 -3.29
C ALA A 55 8.64 -5.76 -3.61
N LEU A 56 8.50 -7.08 -3.42
CA LEU A 56 9.56 -8.04 -3.75
C LEU A 56 9.71 -8.21 -5.26
N GLU A 57 8.59 -8.33 -5.98
CA GLU A 57 8.59 -8.53 -7.43
C GLU A 57 9.27 -7.38 -8.19
N HIS A 58 9.06 -6.15 -7.72
CA HIS A 58 9.56 -4.95 -8.39
C HIS A 58 10.85 -4.38 -7.76
N GLY A 59 11.43 -5.09 -6.78
CA GLY A 59 12.69 -4.67 -6.14
C GLY A 59 12.61 -3.29 -5.49
N LEU A 60 11.47 -2.96 -4.87
CA LEU A 60 11.24 -1.62 -4.30
C LEU A 60 12.16 -1.31 -3.12
N TYR A 61 12.66 -2.35 -2.43
CA TYR A 61 13.48 -2.24 -1.23
C TYR A 61 14.78 -3.04 -1.41
N SER A 62 15.86 -2.54 -0.81
CA SER A 62 17.14 -3.27 -0.79
C SER A 62 17.04 -4.55 0.03
N GLN A 63 17.97 -5.49 -0.14
CA GLN A 63 17.99 -6.71 0.67
C GLN A 63 18.27 -6.40 2.14
N GLU A 64 19.06 -5.36 2.39
CA GLU A 64 19.35 -4.84 3.72
C GLU A 64 18.09 -4.28 4.38
N ASP A 65 17.27 -3.52 3.65
CA ASP A 65 15.99 -3.00 4.15
C ASP A 65 15.01 -4.15 4.44
N LEU A 66 14.88 -5.10 3.51
CA LEU A 66 13.98 -6.26 3.66
C LEU A 66 14.35 -7.13 4.86
N ALA A 67 15.63 -7.20 5.23
CA ALA A 67 16.08 -7.93 6.40
C ALA A 67 15.64 -7.30 7.74
N LEU A 68 15.30 -6.01 7.75
CA LEU A 68 14.82 -5.29 8.93
C LEU A 68 13.30 -5.45 9.12
N ILE A 69 12.59 -5.83 8.06
CA ILE A 69 11.13 -5.81 8.02
C ILE A 69 10.56 -7.16 8.48
N PRO A 70 9.54 -7.18 9.37
CA PRO A 70 8.82 -8.40 9.69
C PRO A 70 8.17 -9.04 8.46
N LYS A 71 8.28 -10.36 8.30
CA LYS A 71 7.69 -11.09 7.16
C LYS A 71 6.19 -10.80 6.96
N LEU A 72 5.45 -10.61 8.06
CA LEU A 72 4.03 -10.28 7.99
C LEU A 72 3.79 -8.93 7.28
N ALA A 73 4.60 -7.91 7.57
CA ALA A 73 4.52 -6.61 6.90
C ALA A 73 4.78 -6.73 5.38
N ILE A 74 5.70 -7.62 4.99
CA ILE A 74 6.00 -7.95 3.59
C ILE A 74 4.78 -8.61 2.93
N ASN A 75 4.20 -9.63 3.55
CA ASN A 75 3.02 -10.32 3.02
C ASN A 75 1.79 -9.40 2.91
N LEU A 76 1.68 -8.43 3.81
CA LEU A 76 0.62 -7.42 3.82
C LEU A 76 0.91 -6.24 2.87
N SER A 77 2.01 -6.28 2.11
CA SER A 77 2.38 -5.18 1.24
C SER A 77 1.52 -5.12 -0.02
N ARG A 78 0.87 -3.97 -0.20
CA ARG A 78 0.12 -3.60 -1.40
C ARG A 78 0.55 -2.26 -1.98
N GLY A 79 1.63 -1.68 -1.46
CA GLY A 79 2.20 -0.43 -1.95
C GLY A 79 3.01 -0.64 -3.24
N CYS A 80 3.06 0.39 -4.08
CA CYS A 80 3.81 0.38 -5.33
C CYS A 80 5.09 1.25 -5.31
N GLY A 81 5.43 1.83 -4.16
CA GLY A 81 6.60 2.69 -4.00
C GLY A 81 7.39 2.41 -2.72
N ASN A 82 8.51 3.13 -2.60
CA ASN A 82 9.36 3.18 -1.41
C ASN A 82 9.64 4.66 -1.06
N PRO A 83 8.71 5.32 -0.34
CA PRO A 83 8.88 6.71 0.12
C PRO A 83 10.17 6.95 0.91
N THR A 84 10.62 5.97 1.68
CA THR A 84 11.80 6.11 2.54
C THR A 84 13.13 6.16 1.78
N SER A 85 13.14 5.77 0.50
CA SER A 85 14.34 5.80 -0.35
C SER A 85 14.73 7.21 -0.81
N PHE A 86 13.75 8.09 -1.00
CA PHE A 86 13.97 9.45 -1.49
C PHE A 86 13.57 10.53 -0.47
N ALA A 87 12.87 10.17 0.61
CA ALA A 87 12.68 11.05 1.76
C ALA A 87 14.01 11.17 2.52
N ASP A 88 14.51 12.40 2.65
CA ASP A 88 15.74 12.73 3.41
C ASP A 88 15.48 12.74 4.92
N ILE A 89 14.98 11.61 5.44
CA ILE A 89 14.60 11.44 6.85
C ILE A 89 15.86 11.52 7.73
N GLN A 90 15.87 12.48 8.65
CA GLN A 90 16.99 12.72 9.56
C GLN A 90 16.77 12.08 10.94
N PRO A 91 17.86 11.74 11.65
CA PRO A 91 17.78 11.31 13.04
C PRO A 91 17.07 12.34 13.94
N GLY A 92 16.16 11.88 14.80
CA GLY A 92 15.38 12.70 15.71
C GLY A 92 14.11 13.32 15.11
N GLU A 93 13.84 13.13 13.82
CA GLU A 93 12.62 13.65 13.20
C GLU A 93 11.35 12.90 13.61
N ALA A 94 10.21 13.54 13.36
CA ALA A 94 8.89 12.93 13.44
C ALA A 94 8.35 12.67 12.04
N VAL A 95 8.02 11.42 11.74
CA VAL A 95 7.47 10.97 10.45
C VAL A 95 6.04 10.48 10.64
N ALA A 96 5.16 10.85 9.71
CA ALA A 96 3.79 10.34 9.64
C ALA A 96 3.58 9.62 8.30
N ASP A 97 3.07 8.40 8.36
CA ASP A 97 2.77 7.56 7.20
C ASP A 97 1.26 7.34 7.08
N PHE A 98 0.69 7.73 5.93
CA PHE A 98 -0.74 7.67 5.65
C PHE A 98 -1.04 6.52 4.69
N GLY A 99 -1.83 5.56 5.15
CA GLY A 99 -2.01 4.27 4.49
C GLY A 99 -0.84 3.32 4.80
N CYS A 100 -0.39 3.31 6.06
CA CYS A 100 0.81 2.59 6.46
C CYS A 100 0.73 1.06 6.27
N GLY A 101 -0.49 0.51 6.14
CA GLY A 101 -0.74 -0.90 5.93
C GLY A 101 -0.04 -1.76 6.98
N GLY A 102 0.68 -2.80 6.52
CA GLY A 102 1.47 -3.67 7.39
C GLY A 102 2.76 -3.04 7.94
N GLY A 103 3.07 -1.79 7.58
CA GLY A 103 4.12 -1.00 8.23
C GLY A 103 5.53 -1.16 7.67
N ILE A 104 5.71 -1.50 6.39
CA ILE A 104 7.05 -1.53 5.76
C ILE A 104 7.75 -0.18 5.91
N ASP A 105 7.12 0.89 5.41
CA ASP A 105 7.70 2.23 5.43
C ASP A 105 7.86 2.75 6.86
N LEU A 106 6.98 2.36 7.78
CA LEU A 106 7.10 2.68 9.20
C LEU A 106 8.37 2.10 9.83
N VAL A 107 8.67 0.82 9.57
CA VAL A 107 9.86 0.15 10.10
C VAL A 107 11.12 0.82 9.55
N LEU A 108 11.16 1.07 8.25
CA LEU A 108 12.32 1.72 7.62
C LEU A 108 12.49 3.16 8.09
N ALA A 109 11.41 3.93 8.23
CA ALA A 109 11.44 5.26 8.81
C ALA A 109 11.92 5.21 10.27
N ALA A 110 11.50 4.23 11.06
CA ALA A 110 11.91 4.09 12.46
C ALA A 110 13.42 3.86 12.59
N HIS A 111 14.01 3.06 11.69
CA HIS A 111 15.45 2.89 11.62
C HIS A 111 16.19 4.18 11.25
N LYS A 112 15.64 4.99 10.33
CA LYS A 112 16.24 6.26 9.89
C LYS A 112 16.17 7.37 10.96
N VAL A 113 15.01 7.56 11.59
CA VAL A 113 14.86 8.58 12.64
C VAL A 113 15.58 8.22 13.94
N GLY A 114 15.86 6.93 14.16
CA GLY A 114 16.60 6.46 15.32
C GLY A 114 15.86 6.63 16.66
N PRO A 115 16.53 6.37 17.80
CA PRO A 115 15.88 6.22 19.10
C PRO A 115 15.29 7.51 19.67
N THR A 116 15.72 8.67 19.17
CA THR A 116 15.21 9.98 19.59
C THR A 116 14.08 10.50 18.69
N GLY A 117 13.83 9.83 17.57
CA GLY A 117 12.78 10.19 16.62
C GLY A 117 11.44 9.55 16.95
N LYS A 118 10.45 9.85 16.11
CA LYS A 118 9.09 9.29 16.24
C LYS A 118 8.52 8.94 14.87
N VAL A 119 7.84 7.81 14.78
CA VAL A 119 7.10 7.43 13.57
C VAL A 119 5.66 7.12 13.97
N ILE A 120 4.71 7.62 13.18
CA ILE A 120 3.27 7.44 13.40
C ILE A 120 2.66 6.84 12.13
N GLY A 121 2.09 5.65 12.25
CA GLY A 121 1.29 5.03 11.21
C GLY A 121 -0.18 5.41 11.33
N ILE A 122 -0.79 5.72 10.21
CA ILE A 122 -2.22 6.00 10.09
C ILE A 122 -2.75 5.11 8.99
N ASP A 123 -3.61 4.16 9.34
CA ASP A 123 -4.35 3.37 8.35
C ASP A 123 -5.85 3.50 8.61
N PHE A 124 -6.66 3.28 7.58
CA PHE A 124 -8.11 3.35 7.70
C PHE A 124 -8.73 1.99 8.04
N ALA A 125 -8.06 0.88 7.70
CA ALA A 125 -8.51 -0.48 7.98
C ALA A 125 -7.95 -0.96 9.33
N LEU A 126 -8.84 -1.21 10.30
CA LEU A 126 -8.45 -1.61 11.65
C LEU A 126 -7.59 -2.88 11.68
N HIS A 127 -7.96 -3.88 10.89
CA HIS A 127 -7.19 -5.12 10.81
C HIS A 127 -5.80 -4.96 10.19
N MET A 128 -5.49 -3.86 9.48
CA MET A 128 -4.11 -3.58 9.08
C MET A 128 -3.28 -3.07 10.26
N GLN A 129 -3.90 -2.37 11.22
CA GLN A 129 -3.22 -1.80 12.39
C GLN A 129 -2.96 -2.83 13.50
N GLU A 130 -3.80 -3.86 13.60
CA GLU A 130 -3.75 -4.87 14.68
C GLU A 130 -2.76 -6.03 14.42
N ARG A 131 -2.06 -6.01 13.28
CA ARG A 131 -1.21 -7.11 12.79
C ARG A 131 0.26 -6.78 12.96
#